data_AF-A0A0G1WSU1-F1
#
_entry.id   AF-A0A0G1WSU1-F1
#
_cell.length_a   1.000
_cell.length_b   1.000
_cell.length_c   1.000
_cell.angle_alpha   90.00
_cell.angle_beta   90.00
_cell.angle_gamma   90.00
#
_symmetry.space_group_name_H-M   'P 1'
#
loop_
_entity.id
_entity.type
_entity.pdbx_description
1 polymer ?
#
loop_
_entity_poly.entity_id
_entity_poly.type
_entity_poly.pdbx_seq_one_letter_code
_entity_poly.pdbx_strand_id
1 'polypeptide(L)'
;MFHQGRILEEGKWCENAIVALLARHGFEAVASTPYEDHRLKVDLWVRRSRKEQLLPIQFTTNREAVVSAKGVDALRRGIIPSWISPLELEAAVDNRDGKAVVGQFWRQVDAVLAIRGFRPVGRRMQAA
;
A
#
# COMPACT_ATOMS: atom_id res chain seq x y z
N MET A 1 28.13 -0.74 3.92
CA MET A 1 27.24 0.43 3.92
C MET A 1 26.47 0.66 2.60
N PHE A 2 26.89 0.12 1.45
CA PHE A 2 26.20 0.34 0.15
C PHE A 2 24.86 -0.40 -0.04
N HIS A 3 24.58 -1.44 0.75
CA HIS A 3 23.38 -2.28 0.57
C HIS A 3 22.10 -1.60 1.07
N GLN A 4 22.20 -0.76 2.09
CA GLN A 4 21.05 -0.10 2.71
C GLN A 4 20.47 1.03 1.82
N GLY A 5 21.33 1.75 1.09
CA GLY A 5 20.89 2.79 0.14
C GLY A 5 20.06 2.22 -1.02
N ARG A 6 20.51 1.10 -1.61
CA ARG A 6 19.77 0.41 -2.68
C ARG A 6 18.40 -0.11 -2.24
N ILE A 7 18.30 -0.66 -1.03
CA ILE A 7 17.02 -1.17 -0.48
C ILE A 7 16.04 -0.01 -0.29
N LEU A 8 16.50 1.16 0.19
CA LEU A 8 15.65 2.32 0.38
C LEU A 8 15.16 2.90 -0.95
N GLU A 9 16.02 2.95 -1.97
CA GLU A 9 15.64 3.37 -3.32
C GLU A 9 14.63 2.42 -3.96
N GLU A 10 14.81 1.11 -3.82
CA GLU A 10 13.87 0.10 -4.32
C GLU A 10 12.50 0.20 -3.64
N GLY A 11 12.47 0.34 -2.31
CA GLY A 11 11.23 0.51 -1.56
C GLY A 11 10.46 1.75 -2.00
N LYS A 12 11.15 2.88 -2.17
CA LYS A 12 10.51 4.13 -2.62
C LYS A 12 10.03 4.06 -4.06
N TRP A 13 10.80 3.42 -4.94
CA TRP A 13 10.37 3.15 -6.31
C TRP A 13 9.11 2.29 -6.33
N CYS A 14 9.07 1.21 -5.53
CA CYS A 14 7.91 0.32 -5.45
C CYS A 14 6.65 1.05 -4.96
N GLU A 15 6.77 1.89 -3.92
CA GLU A 15 5.65 2.71 -3.42
C GLU A 15 5.09 3.62 -4.53
N ASN A 16 5.96 4.33 -5.23
CA ASN A 16 5.53 5.25 -6.29
C ASN A 16 4.91 4.49 -7.48
N ALA A 17 5.50 3.34 -7.84
CA ALA A 17 5.02 2.50 -8.93
C ALA A 17 3.64 1.91 -8.63
N ILE A 18 3.38 1.41 -7.42
CA ILE A 18 2.06 0.87 -7.08
C ILE A 18 0.99 1.98 -7.04
N VAL A 19 1.32 3.18 -6.55
CA VAL A 19 0.41 4.34 -6.58
C VAL A 19 0.04 4.69 -8.02
N ALA A 20 1.03 4.84 -8.90
CA ALA A 20 0.80 5.17 -10.31
C ALA A 20 -0.01 4.07 -11.03
N LEU A 21 0.27 2.81 -10.73
CA LEU A 21 -0.43 1.68 -11.33
C LEU A 21 -1.89 1.61 -10.89
N LEU A 22 -2.17 1.80 -9.61
CA LEU A 22 -3.55 1.88 -9.10
C LEU A 22 -4.32 3.03 -9.76
N ALA A 23 -3.70 4.22 -9.87
CA ALA A 23 -4.29 5.38 -10.54
C ALA A 23 -4.63 5.10 -12.00
N ARG A 24 -3.72 4.44 -12.74
CA ARG A 24 -3.93 4.05 -14.14
C ARG A 24 -5.11 3.10 -14.31
N HIS A 25 -5.41 2.28 -13.31
CA HIS A 25 -6.54 1.36 -13.29
C HIS A 25 -7.83 1.97 -12.70
N GLY A 26 -7.89 3.31 -12.54
CA GLY A 26 -9.09 4.03 -12.12
C GLY A 26 -9.33 4.03 -10.60
N PHE A 27 -8.38 3.53 -9.82
CA PHE A 27 -8.43 3.60 -8.37
C PHE A 27 -7.80 4.90 -7.88
N GLU A 28 -8.32 5.46 -6.79
CA GLU A 28 -7.66 6.61 -6.19
C GLU A 28 -6.59 6.11 -5.23
N ALA A 29 -5.33 6.45 -5.54
CA ALA A 29 -4.17 6.13 -4.72
C ALA A 29 -3.31 7.38 -4.58
N VAL A 30 -2.89 7.69 -3.35
CA VAL A 30 -2.01 8.83 -3.06
C VAL A 30 -0.93 8.41 -2.07
N ALA A 31 0.31 8.83 -2.32
CA ALA A 31 1.40 8.65 -1.36
C ALA A 31 1.11 9.46 -0.09
N SER A 32 1.55 8.92 1.05
CA SER A 32 1.49 9.62 2.32
C SER A 32 2.42 10.84 2.36
N THR A 33 2.03 11.82 3.17
CA THR A 33 2.94 12.92 3.57
C THR A 33 4.04 12.39 4.50
N PRO A 34 5.18 13.10 4.64
CA PRO A 34 6.24 12.70 5.58
C PRO A 34 5.76 12.54 7.02
N TYR A 35 4.74 13.32 7.43
CA TYR A 35 4.14 13.19 8.74
C TYR A 35 3.39 11.85 8.90
N GLU A 36 2.53 11.51 7.92
CA GLU A 36 1.75 10.27 7.92
C GLU A 36 2.67 9.05 7.87
N ASP A 37 3.72 9.07 7.06
CA ASP A 37 4.71 8.00 7.02
C ASP A 37 5.44 7.87 8.38
N HIS A 38 6.07 8.94 8.87
CA HIS A 38 6.90 8.82 10.08
C HIS A 38 6.10 8.54 11.35
N ARG A 39 4.92 9.16 11.51
CA ARG A 39 4.10 9.08 12.73
C ARG A 39 3.00 8.04 12.65
N LEU A 40 2.31 7.96 11.52
CA LEU A 40 1.21 7.01 11.33
C LEU A 40 1.68 5.71 10.69
N LYS A 41 2.90 5.63 10.13
CA LYS A 41 3.42 4.43 9.45
C LYS A 41 2.50 3.96 8.31
N VAL A 42 1.87 4.93 7.65
CA VAL A 42 1.05 4.73 6.45
C VAL A 42 1.89 5.19 5.28
N ASP A 43 2.10 4.33 4.29
CA ASP A 43 2.93 4.62 3.12
C ASP A 43 2.09 5.20 1.97
N LEU A 44 0.85 4.74 1.82
CA LEU A 44 -0.12 5.26 0.87
C LEU A 44 -1.56 5.12 1.34
N TRP A 45 -2.44 5.92 0.75
CA TRP A 45 -3.88 5.87 0.92
C TRP A 45 -4.56 5.43 -0.37
N VAL A 46 -5.55 4.53 -0.26
CA VAL A 46 -6.26 4.00 -1.43
C VAL A 46 -7.77 3.97 -1.24
N ARG A 47 -8.55 4.15 -2.32
CA ARG A 47 -10.00 3.85 -2.34
C ARG A 47 -10.47 3.42 -3.72
N ARG A 48 -11.54 2.62 -3.79
CA ARG A 48 -12.09 2.18 -5.08
C ARG A 48 -12.90 3.24 -5.79
N SER A 49 -13.60 4.06 -5.01
CA SER A 49 -14.45 5.13 -5.53
C SER A 49 -14.47 6.30 -4.56
N ARG A 50 -14.85 7.48 -5.05
CA ARG A 50 -14.99 8.68 -4.20
C ARG A 50 -16.03 8.56 -3.09
N LYS A 51 -16.92 7.57 -3.18
CA LYS A 51 -17.95 7.27 -2.17
C LYS A 51 -17.39 6.45 -1.00
N GLU A 52 -16.23 5.83 -1.18
CA GLU A 52 -15.57 5.04 -0.16
C GLU A 52 -14.58 5.91 0.65
N GLN A 53 -14.33 5.48 1.89
CA GLN A 53 -13.26 6.05 2.70
C GLN A 53 -11.89 5.71 2.12
N LEU A 54 -10.91 6.57 2.34
CA LEU A 54 -9.51 6.22 2.07
C LEU A 54 -9.03 5.20 3.11
N LEU A 55 -8.44 4.13 2.60
CA LEU A 55 -7.87 3.04 3.38
C LEU A 55 -6.36 3.27 3.57
N PRO A 56 -5.86 3.19 4.81
CA PRO A 56 -4.45 3.32 5.13
C PRO A 56 -3.70 2.04 4.77
N ILE A 57 -2.65 2.14 3.96
CA ILE A 57 -1.82 1.00 3.60
C ILE A 57 -0.43 1.18 4.21
N GLN A 58 0.05 0.14 4.90
CA GLN A 58 1.48 -0.04 5.15
C GLN A 58 2.01 -1.03 4.12
N PHE A 59 2.90 -0.55 3.26
CA PHE A 59 3.43 -1.25 2.11
C PHE A 59 4.83 -1.80 2.39
N THR A 60 5.15 -2.94 1.81
CA THR A 60 6.47 -3.54 1.92
C THR A 60 6.78 -4.42 0.70
N THR A 61 8.06 -4.55 0.37
CA THR A 61 8.54 -5.52 -0.62
C THR A 61 8.81 -6.90 0.00
N ASN A 62 8.74 -7.02 1.33
CA ASN A 62 8.95 -8.26 2.07
C ASN A 62 7.63 -8.89 2.52
N ARG A 63 7.25 -10.00 1.88
CA ARG A 63 6.05 -10.77 2.23
C ARG A 63 5.99 -11.19 3.70
N GLU A 64 7.12 -11.59 4.28
CA GLU A 64 7.16 -12.06 5.67
C GLU A 64 6.86 -10.95 6.66
N ALA A 65 7.16 -9.68 6.31
CA ALA A 65 6.86 -8.55 7.18
C ALA A 65 5.35 -8.38 7.42
N VAL A 66 4.50 -8.76 6.46
CA VAL A 66 3.02 -8.69 6.57
C VAL A 66 2.47 -9.67 7.61
N VAL A 67 3.09 -10.84 7.76
CA VAL A 67 2.66 -11.87 8.73
C VAL A 67 3.45 -11.82 10.05
N SER A 68 4.46 -10.95 10.13
CA SER A 68 5.29 -10.76 11.31
C SER A 68 4.59 -9.92 12.40
N ALA A 69 5.27 -9.73 13.53
CA ALA A 69 4.85 -8.80 14.58
C ALA A 69 4.59 -7.37 14.05
N LYS A 70 5.32 -6.93 13.02
CA LYS A 70 5.10 -5.62 12.38
C LYS A 70 3.74 -5.54 11.69
N GLY A 71 3.35 -6.57 10.95
CA GLY A 71 2.05 -6.65 10.30
C GLY A 71 0.91 -6.72 11.33
N VAL A 72 1.09 -7.47 12.41
CA VAL A 72 0.12 -7.51 13.52
C VAL A 72 -0.03 -6.14 14.19
N ASP A 73 1.08 -5.41 14.40
CA ASP A 73 1.04 -4.04 14.92
C ASP A 73 0.29 -3.08 13.98
N ALA A 74 0.54 -3.16 12.67
CA ALA A 74 -0.19 -2.38 11.68
C ALA A 74 -1.71 -2.63 11.78
N LEU A 75 -2.14 -3.89 11.85
CA LEU A 75 -3.55 -4.26 12.00
C LEU A 75 -4.17 -3.68 13.28
N ARG A 76 -3.47 -3.77 14.42
CA ARG A 76 -3.93 -3.20 15.70
C ARG A 76 -4.12 -1.69 15.63
N ARG A 77 -3.33 -1.01 14.80
CA ARG A 77 -3.40 0.43 14.57
C ARG A 77 -4.40 0.82 13.49
N GLY A 78 -5.17 -0.15 12.96
CA GLY A 78 -6.13 0.09 11.88
C GLY A 78 -5.48 0.33 10.52
N ILE A 79 -4.24 -0.13 10.31
CA ILE A 79 -3.50 0.03 9.06
C ILE A 79 -3.47 -1.32 8.34
N ILE A 80 -3.65 -1.31 7.03
CA ILE A 80 -3.69 -2.53 6.22
C ILE A 80 -2.25 -2.85 5.77
N PRO A 81 -1.62 -3.90 6.30
CA PRO A 81 -0.33 -4.34 5.77
C PRO A 81 -0.55 -4.99 4.41
N SER A 82 0.25 -4.59 3.43
CA SER A 82 0.21 -5.11 2.07
C SER A 82 1.62 -5.28 1.54
N TRP A 83 1.83 -6.28 0.70
CA TRP A 83 3.11 -6.49 0.06
C TRP A 83 2.98 -6.70 -1.44
N ILE A 84 4.08 -6.47 -2.15
CA ILE A 84 4.22 -6.84 -3.54
C ILE A 84 5.65 -7.29 -3.82
N SER A 85 5.81 -8.19 -4.78
CA SER A 85 7.13 -8.51 -5.33
C SER A 85 7.63 -7.34 -6.19
N PRO A 86 8.84 -6.79 -5.92
CA PRO A 86 9.45 -5.78 -6.78
C PRO A 86 9.51 -6.23 -8.24
N LEU A 87 9.86 -7.50 -8.49
CA LEU A 87 9.96 -8.07 -9.83
C LEU A 87 8.60 -8.12 -10.56
N GLU A 88 7.52 -8.46 -9.86
CA GLU A 88 6.18 -8.46 -10.46
C GLU A 88 5.71 -7.04 -10.78
N LEU A 89 6.05 -6.08 -9.91
CA LEU A 89 5.72 -4.68 -10.10
C LEU A 89 6.51 -4.08 -11.27
N GLU A 90 7.80 -4.40 -11.40
CA GLU A 90 8.66 -3.96 -12.51
C GLU A 90 8.13 -4.49 -13.84
N ALA A 91 7.85 -5.79 -13.92
CA ALA A 91 7.25 -6.40 -15.10
C ALA A 91 5.89 -5.77 -15.47
N ALA A 92 5.06 -5.41 -14.48
CA ALA A 92 3.78 -4.75 -14.72
C ALA A 92 3.94 -3.32 -15.25
N VAL A 93 4.93 -2.58 -14.74
CA VAL A 93 5.25 -1.22 -15.20
C VAL A 93 5.79 -1.26 -16.63
N ASP A 94 6.74 -2.15 -16.92
CA ASP A 94 7.41 -2.26 -18.22
C ASP A 94 6.46 -2.70 -19.32
N ASN A 95 5.66 -3.73 -19.06
CA ASN A 95 4.69 -4.25 -20.04
C ASN A 95 3.43 -3.39 -20.13
N ARG A 96 3.30 -2.36 -19.29
CA ARG A 96 2.12 -1.48 -19.20
C ARG A 96 0.81 -2.23 -18.92
N ASP A 97 0.90 -3.45 -18.40
CA ASP A 97 -0.22 -4.30 -17.98
C ASP A 97 -0.01 -4.70 -16.51
N GLY A 98 -0.73 -4.02 -15.62
CA GLY A 98 -0.69 -4.30 -14.19
C GLY A 98 -1.98 -4.87 -13.64
N LYS A 99 -2.86 -5.42 -14.47
CA LYS A 99 -4.17 -5.92 -14.01
C LYS A 99 -4.02 -7.02 -12.94
N ALA A 100 -3.06 -7.92 -13.11
CA ALA A 100 -2.79 -8.99 -12.15
C ALA A 100 -2.29 -8.44 -10.81
N VAL A 101 -1.31 -7.51 -10.85
CA VAL A 101 -0.77 -6.81 -9.69
C VAL A 101 -1.86 -6.06 -8.92
N VAL A 102 -2.67 -5.27 -9.62
CA VAL A 102 -3.76 -4.50 -9.01
C VAL A 102 -4.83 -5.42 -8.42
N GLY A 103 -5.15 -6.53 -9.10
CA GLY A 103 -6.06 -7.54 -8.58
C GLY A 103 -5.52 -8.21 -7.31
N GLN A 104 -4.23 -8.54 -7.26
CA GLN A 104 -3.58 -9.09 -6.07
C GLN A 104 -3.56 -8.09 -4.93
N PHE A 105 -3.24 -6.83 -5.20
CA PHE A 105 -3.27 -5.76 -4.20
C PHE A 105 -4.65 -5.68 -3.53
N TRP A 106 -5.73 -5.60 -4.32
CA TRP A 106 -7.08 -5.52 -3.76
C TRP A 106 -7.53 -6.79 -3.04
N ARG A 107 -7.11 -7.98 -3.49
CA ARG A 107 -7.36 -9.22 -2.73
C ARG A 107 -6.74 -9.20 -1.34
N GLN A 108 -5.54 -8.64 -1.19
CA GLN A 108 -4.90 -8.48 0.12
C GLN A 108 -5.68 -7.50 1.00
N VAL A 109 -6.09 -6.37 0.44
CA VAL A 109 -6.90 -5.37 1.14
C VAL A 109 -8.24 -5.97 1.60
N ASP A 110 -8.95 -6.68 0.72
CA ASP A 110 -10.23 -7.31 1.05
C ASP A 110 -10.08 -8.38 2.13
N ALA A 111 -9.00 -9.17 2.08
CA ALA A 111 -8.71 -10.17 3.10
C ALA A 111 -8.55 -9.54 4.49
N VAL A 112 -7.89 -8.38 4.58
CA VAL A 112 -7.74 -7.64 5.84
C VAL A 112 -9.08 -7.01 6.29
N LEU A 113 -9.84 -6.43 5.36
CA LEU A 113 -11.16 -5.86 5.68
C LEU A 113 -12.17 -6.90 6.16
N ALA A 114 -12.02 -8.15 5.75
CA ALA A 114 -12.85 -9.27 6.21
C ALA A 114 -12.51 -9.74 7.64
N ILE A 115 -11.39 -9.29 8.24
CA ILE A 115 -11.02 -9.65 9.61
C ILE A 115 -12.06 -9.08 10.59
N ARG A 116 -12.69 -9.96 11.36
CA ARG A 116 -13.69 -9.58 12.36
C ARG A 116 -13.08 -8.62 13.38
N GLY A 117 -13.73 -7.47 13.56
CA GLY A 117 -13.32 -6.45 14.53
C GLY A 117 -12.25 -5.48 14.02
N PHE A 118 -11.67 -5.71 12.83
CA PHE A 118 -10.79 -4.73 12.21
C PHE A 118 -11.57 -3.46 11.84
N ARG A 119 -10.95 -2.31 12.11
CA ARG A 119 -11.48 -0.98 11.80
C ARG A 119 -10.33 -0.14 11.23
N PRO A 120 -10.32 0.13 9.91
CA PRO A 120 -9.24 0.91 9.33
C PRO A 120 -9.30 2.35 9.84
N VAL A 121 -8.13 2.95 10.10
CA VAL A 121 -8.03 4.39 10.41
C VAL A 121 -8.29 5.18 9.13
N GLY A 122 -9.52 5.64 8.96
CA GLY A 122 -9.93 6.33 7.74
C GLY A 122 -9.46 7.80 7.69
N ARG A 123 -9.07 8.26 6.50
CA ARG A 123 -8.90 9.69 6.18
C ARG A 123 -10.13 10.20 5.45
N ARG A 124 -10.75 11.28 5.94
CA ARG A 124 -11.64 12.12 5.10
C ARG A 124 -10.74 13.13 4.40
N MET A 125 -10.69 13.13 3.06
CA MET A 125 -10.15 14.29 2.37
C MET A 125 -11.04 15.49 2.67
N GLN A 126 -10.47 16.56 3.23
CA GLN A 126 -11.10 17.87 3.14
C GLN A 126 -11.13 18.21 1.65
N ALA A 127 -12.30 18.56 1.13
CA ALA A 127 -12.41 19.07 -0.23
C ALA A 127 -11.49 20.30 -0.32
N ALA A 128 -10.56 20.27 -1.27
CA ALA A 128 -9.80 21.44 -1.67
C ALA A 128 -10.71 22.43 -2.41
#